data_AF-A0A7X7DVB1-F1
#
_entry.id   AF-A0A7X7DVB1-F1
#
_cell.length_a   1.000
_cell.length_b   1.000
_cell.length_c   1.000
_cell.angle_alpha   90.00
_cell.angle_beta   90.00
_cell.angle_gamma   90.00
#
_symmetry.space_group_name_H-M   'P 1'
#
loop_
_entity.id
_entity.type
_entity.pdbx_description
1 polymer ?
#
loop_
_entity_poly.entity_id
_entity_poly.type
_entity_poly.pdbx_seq_one_letter_code
_entity_poly.pdbx_strand_id
1 'polypeptide(L)' 'MDWGRVPADTVVIESKEITLRDVVQAAADGVDTPEGLMEVLGLEEGQEGTEHLQPILDVFLPAIERLRSGSCGGG' A
#
# COMPACT_ATOMS: atom_id res chain seq x y z
N MET A 1 5.81 -2.81 13.38
CA MET A 1 4.51 -3.50 13.23
C MET A 1 4.70 -4.60 12.19
N ASP A 2 4.12 -5.79 12.37
CA ASP A 2 4.16 -6.84 11.34
C ASP A 2 2.98 -6.65 10.38
N TRP A 3 3.17 -5.80 9.36
CA TRP A 3 2.12 -5.44 8.40
C TRP A 3 1.57 -6.62 7.60
N GLY A 4 2.33 -7.72 7.49
CA GLY A 4 1.87 -8.94 6.81
C GLY A 4 0.85 -9.76 7.61
N ARG A 5 0.63 -9.41 8.89
CA ARG A 5 -0.28 -10.14 9.80
C ARG A 5 -1.44 -9.30 10.34
N VAL A 6 -1.44 -8.00 10.10
CA VAL A 6 -2.52 -7.14 10.57
C VAL A 6 -3.76 -7.30 9.68
N PRO A 7 -4.97 -7.11 10.24
CA PRO A 7 -6.20 -7.09 9.45
C PRO A 7 -6.16 -6.03 8.35
N ALA A 8 -6.75 -6.32 7.19
CA ALA A 8 -6.77 -5.40 6.05
C ALA A 8 -7.58 -4.11 6.32
N ASP A 9 -8.51 -4.14 7.26
CA ASP A 9 -9.30 -3.00 7.74
C ASP A 9 -8.60 -2.19 8.84
N THR A 10 -7.35 -2.52 9.18
CA THR A 10 -6.53 -1.70 10.08
C THR A 10 -6.38 -0.31 9.48
N VAL A 11 -6.79 0.71 10.21
CA VAL A 11 -6.62 2.12 9.84
C VAL A 11 -5.13 2.48 9.92
N VAL A 12 -4.59 2.98 8.81
CA VAL A 12 -3.20 3.44 8.69
C VAL A 12 -3.13 4.95 8.83
N ILE A 13 -4.09 5.66 8.22
CA ILE A 13 -4.18 7.12 8.28
C ILE A 13 -5.53 7.50 8.89
N GLU A 14 -5.53 7.87 10.18
CA GLU A 14 -6.77 8.13 10.93
C GLU A 14 -7.57 9.30 10.37
N SER A 15 -6.90 10.40 9.99
CA SER A 15 -7.56 11.64 9.52
C SER A 15 -8.41 11.47 8.27
N LYS A 16 -8.19 10.39 7.50
CA LYS A 16 -8.87 10.08 6.25
C LYS A 16 -9.54 8.71 6.22
N GLU A 17 -9.51 7.99 7.35
CA GLU A 17 -10.00 6.62 7.46
C GLU A 17 -9.41 5.66 6.40
N ILE A 18 -8.16 5.90 5.99
CA ILE A 18 -7.48 5.04 5.01
C ILE A 18 -6.98 3.81 5.72
N THR A 19 -7.36 2.65 5.20
CA THR A 19 -7.00 1.33 5.72
C THR A 19 -5.80 0.74 5.00
N LEU A 20 -5.22 -0.32 5.58
CA LEU A 20 -4.17 -1.09 4.93
C LEU A 20 -4.61 -1.60 3.55
N ARG A 21 -5.88 -2.02 3.41
CA ARG A 21 -6.45 -2.45 2.14
C ARG A 21 -6.32 -1.37 1.07
N ASP A 22 -6.63 -0.12 1.41
CA ASP A 22 -6.60 0.98 0.44
C ASP A 22 -5.18 1.26 -0.05
N VAL A 23 -4.20 1.22 0.86
CA VAL A 23 -2.78 1.36 0.54
C VAL A 23 -2.31 0.22 -0.39
N VAL A 24 -2.62 -1.03 -0.03
CA VAL A 24 -2.25 -2.21 -0.82
C VAL A 24 -2.94 -2.22 -2.18
N GLN A 25 -4.20 -1.74 -2.26
CA GLN A 25 -4.93 -1.65 -3.53
C GLN A 25 -4.31 -0.61 -4.45
N ALA A 26 -4.00 0.60 -3.97
CA ALA A 26 -3.28 1.60 -4.75
C ALA A 26 -1.91 1.06 -5.22
N ALA A 27 -1.21 0.35 -4.33
CA ALA A 27 0.03 -0.33 -4.66
C ALA A 27 -0.16 -1.43 -5.70
N ALA A 28 -1.31 -2.11 -5.76
CA ALA A 28 -1.66 -3.10 -6.78
C ALA A 28 -2.07 -2.45 -8.13
N ASP A 29 -2.58 -1.22 -8.11
CA ASP A 29 -3.05 -0.49 -9.30
C ASP A 29 -1.94 0.25 -10.06
N GLY A 30 -0.84 0.58 -9.41
CA GLY A 30 0.36 1.06 -10.10
C GLY A 30 1.37 1.75 -9.20
N VAL A 31 0.99 2.02 -7.96
CA VAL A 31 1.62 3.05 -7.14
C VAL A 31 2.61 2.42 -6.16
N ASP A 32 3.87 2.31 -6.58
CA ASP A 32 4.91 1.57 -5.87
C ASP A 32 5.85 2.44 -5.04
N THR A 33 5.52 3.72 -4.84
CA THR A 33 6.28 4.66 -4.00
C THR A 33 5.42 5.31 -2.93
N PRO A 34 5.98 5.64 -1.74
CA PRO A 34 5.27 6.40 -0.72
C PRO A 34 4.73 7.73 -1.26
N GLU A 35 5.51 8.44 -2.06
CA GLU A 35 5.12 9.73 -2.65
C GLU A 35 3.93 9.58 -3.60
N GLY A 36 3.92 8.53 -4.42
CA GLY A 36 2.78 8.24 -5.29
C GLY A 36 1.53 7.86 -4.49
N LEU A 37 1.69 7.09 -3.41
CA LEU A 37 0.57 6.74 -2.53
C LEU A 37 0.00 7.98 -1.87
N MET A 38 0.86 8.89 -1.40
CA MET A 38 0.43 10.18 -0.86
C MET A 38 -0.34 10.99 -1.88
N GLU A 39 0.14 11.08 -3.13
CA GLU A 39 -0.57 11.79 -4.20
C GLU A 39 -1.97 11.20 -4.46
N VAL A 40 -2.06 9.88 -4.66
CA VAL A 40 -3.33 9.20 -5.00
C VAL A 40 -4.33 9.20 -3.84
N LEU A 41 -3.85 9.12 -2.60
CA LEU A 41 -4.68 9.14 -1.39
C LEU A 41 -4.91 10.59 -0.88
N GLY A 42 -4.33 11.58 -1.55
CA GLY A 42 -4.41 13.01 -1.22
C GLY A 42 -3.79 13.37 0.13
N LEU A 43 -2.74 12.67 0.56
CA LEU A 43 -2.05 12.86 1.82
C LEU A 43 -1.01 13.98 1.73
N GLU A 44 -0.78 14.66 2.84
CA GLU A 44 0.30 15.63 2.98
C GLU A 44 1.54 14.99 3.62
N GLU A 45 2.71 15.48 3.26
CA GLU A 45 3.98 15.05 3.86
C GLU A 45 3.98 15.33 5.38
N GLY A 46 4.35 14.32 6.18
CA GLY A 46 4.39 14.44 7.64
C GLY A 46 3.04 14.28 8.33
N GLN A 47 1.98 13.95 7.59
CA GLN A 47 0.70 13.55 8.18
C GLN A 47 0.88 12.22 8.94
N GLU A 48 0.25 12.10 10.10
CA GLU A 48 0.34 10.90 10.94
C GLU A 48 -0.07 9.63 10.16
N GLY A 49 0.77 8.60 10.25
CA GLY A 49 0.63 7.32 9.58
C GLY A 49 1.31 7.26 8.21
N THR A 50 1.73 8.38 7.62
CA THR A 50 2.48 8.38 6.34
C THR A 50 3.84 7.70 6.48
N GLU A 51 4.43 7.69 7.69
CA GLU A 51 5.66 6.97 8.01
C GLU A 51 5.53 5.44 7.87
N HIS A 52 4.30 4.92 7.75
CA HIS A 52 4.02 3.49 7.56
C HIS A 52 3.94 3.07 6.09
N LEU A 53 3.85 4.02 5.15
CA LEU A 53 3.67 3.70 3.73
C LEU A 53 4.83 2.88 3.15
N GLN A 54 6.08 3.29 3.41
CA GLN A 54 7.26 2.54 2.95
C GLN A 54 7.33 1.13 3.58
N PRO A 55 7.21 0.96 4.91
CA PRO A 55 7.15 -0.38 5.52
C PRO A 55 6.03 -1.28 4.98
N ILE A 56 4.87 -0.73 4.62
CA ILE A 56 3.78 -1.48 3.99
C ILE A 56 4.20 -1.92 2.58
N LEU A 57 4.71 -0.99 1.76
CA LEU A 57 5.19 -1.30 0.42
C LEU A 57 6.27 -2.39 0.43
N ASP A 58 7.25 -2.32 1.35
CA ASP A 58 8.30 -3.33 1.47
C ASP A 58 7.76 -4.75 1.71
N VAL A 59 6.63 -4.87 2.40
CA VAL A 59 5.98 -6.16 2.68
C VAL A 59 5.19 -6.66 1.47
N PHE A 60 4.43 -5.79 0.80
CA PHE A 60 3.44 -6.21 -0.19
C PHE A 60 3.92 -6.12 -1.64
N LEU A 61 4.85 -5.22 -1.97
CA LEU A 61 5.36 -5.05 -3.34
C LEU A 61 5.89 -6.36 -3.95
N PRO A 62 6.69 -7.20 -3.26
CA PRO A 62 7.17 -8.44 -3.85
C PRO A 62 6.04 -9.40 -4.24
N ALA A 63 4.89 -9.37 -3.56
CA ALA A 63 3.73 -10.18 -3.92
C ALA A 63 2.95 -9.53 -5.07
N ILE A 64 2.76 -8.22 -5.04
CA ILE A 64 2.09 -7.43 -6.09
C ILE A 64 2.83 -7.55 -7.43
N GLU A 65 4.16 -7.42 -7.43
CA GLU A 65 4.98 -7.55 -8.64
C GLU A 65 4.86 -8.94 -9.27
N ARG A 66 4.81 -10.01 -8.45
CA ARG A 66 4.56 -11.37 -8.94
C ARG A 66 3.18 -11.52 -9.57
N LEU A 67 2.17 -10.87 -9.00
CA LEU A 67 0.80 -10.89 -9.56
C LEU A 67 0.73 -10.12 -10.90
N ARG A 68 1.38 -8.96 -10.98
CA ARG A 68 1.45 -8.15 -12.20
C ARG A 68 2.22 -8.82 -13.32
N SER A 69 3.39 -9.39 -13.00
CA SER A 69 4.23 -10.12 -13.96
C SER A 69 3.67 -11.50 -14.33
N GLY A 70 2.82 -12.07 -13.48
CA GLY A 70 2.20 -13.39 -13.65
C GLY A 70 0.90 -13.40 -14.45
N SER A 71 0.43 -12.25 -14.96
CA SER A 71 -0.74 -12.21 -15.83
C SER A 71 -0.39 -12.71 -17.25
N CYS A 72 -0.84 -13.95 -17.54
CA CYS A 72 -0.79 -14.68 -18.81
C CYS A 72 0.49 -15.47 -19.15
N GLY A 73 0.75 -16.53 -18.38
CA GLY A 73 1.57 -17.68 -18.77
C GLY A 73 0.75 -18.97 -18.80
N GLY A 74 -0.42 -18.95 -19.46
CA GLY A 74 -1.12 -20.16 -19.86
C GLY A 74 -0.58 -20.61 -21.22
N GLY A 75 0.11 -21.76 -21.24
CA GLY A 75 0.68 -22.40 -22.43
C GLY A 75 1.49 -23.61 -22.04
#